data_AF-A0A937IFZ3-F1
#
_entry.id   AF-A0A937IFZ3-F1
#
_cell.length_a   1.000
_cell.length_b   1.000
_cell.length_c   1.000
_cell.angle_alpha   90.00
_cell.angle_beta   90.00
_cell.angle_gamma   90.00
#
_symmetry.space_group_name_H-M   'P 1'
#
loop_
_entity.id
_entity.type
_entity.pdbx_description
1 polymer ?
#
loop_
_entity_poly.entity_id
_entity_poly.type
_entity_poly.pdbx_seq_one_letter_code
_entity_poly.pdbx_strand_id
1 'polypeptide(L)'
;MNELTQELTSFLKIKNYSIHTISNYERDITRLLKFLSKENLTIEDINKQTTSKWLIELRSMGLGNRSINRNISSVKNFFKYMQKLNKVEHNPFETIKAPKMEEKLPKTLSLEDVDRLLSFQPKTIFEFRDKAFLELLYSCGLRVSEAVNVKVSSFE
;
A
#
# COMPACT_ATOMS: atom_id res chain seq x y z
N MET A 1 -17.58 -17.38 -6.14
CA MET A 1 -16.27 -17.12 -5.48
C MET A 1 -15.08 -17.46 -6.37
N ASN A 2 -15.06 -18.62 -7.04
CA ASN A 2 -13.95 -19.04 -7.90
C ASN A 2 -13.68 -18.07 -9.07
N GLU A 3 -14.71 -17.50 -9.69
CA GLU A 3 -14.53 -16.60 -10.85
C GLU A 3 -13.88 -15.25 -10.47
N LEU A 4 -14.30 -14.64 -9.34
CA LEU A 4 -13.71 -13.38 -8.86
C LEU A 4 -12.23 -13.52 -8.49
N THR A 5 -11.85 -14.65 -7.90
CA THR A 5 -10.46 -14.94 -7.54
C THR A 5 -9.61 -15.16 -8.81
N GLN A 6 -10.19 -15.77 -9.84
CA GLN A 6 -9.53 -15.88 -11.16
C GLN A 6 -9.34 -14.51 -11.80
N GLU A 7 -10.35 -13.62 -11.73
CA GLU A 7 -10.23 -12.26 -12.23
C GLU A 7 -9.18 -11.44 -11.48
N LEU A 8 -9.08 -11.60 -10.17
CA LEU A 8 -8.00 -11.00 -9.38
C LEU A 8 -6.62 -11.44 -9.90
N THR A 9 -6.45 -12.73 -10.15
CA THR A 9 -5.19 -13.26 -10.67
C THR A 9 -4.86 -12.67 -12.05
N SER A 10 -5.85 -12.56 -12.94
CA SER A 10 -5.68 -11.98 -14.27
C SER A 10 -5.37 -10.48 -14.20
N PHE A 11 -6.08 -9.73 -13.35
CA PHE A 11 -5.82 -8.31 -13.09
C PHE A 11 -4.36 -8.06 -12.65
N LEU A 12 -3.84 -8.91 -11.78
CA LEU A 12 -2.48 -8.79 -11.26
C LEU A 12 -1.41 -9.14 -12.30
N LYS A 13 -1.68 -10.11 -13.19
CA LYS A 13 -0.76 -10.50 -14.28
C LYS A 13 -0.63 -9.43 -15.36
N ILE A 14 -1.72 -8.73 -15.67
CA ILE A 14 -1.74 -7.69 -16.72
C ILE A 14 -0.92 -6.46 -16.30
N LYS A 15 -0.72 -6.27 -14.99
CA LYS A 15 0.00 -5.14 -14.45
C LYS A 15 1.43 -5.54 -14.09
N ASN A 16 2.42 -4.86 -14.66
CA ASN A 16 3.83 -5.07 -14.33
C ASN A 16 4.20 -4.43 -12.98
N TYR A 17 3.48 -4.84 -11.94
CA TYR A 17 3.61 -4.30 -10.59
C TYR A 17 4.74 -4.99 -9.83
N SER A 18 5.37 -4.26 -8.91
CA SER A 18 6.29 -4.87 -7.95
C SER A 18 5.60 -5.96 -7.14
N ILE A 19 6.37 -6.93 -6.63
CA ILE A 19 5.84 -8.02 -5.79
C ILE A 19 5.10 -7.51 -4.55
N HIS A 20 5.55 -6.40 -3.98
CA HIS A 20 4.88 -5.75 -2.84
C HIS A 20 3.54 -5.14 -3.23
N THR A 21 3.46 -4.53 -4.41
CA THR A 21 2.21 -4.00 -4.94
C THR A 21 1.21 -5.13 -5.21
N ILE A 22 1.66 -6.23 -5.82
CA ILE A 22 0.83 -7.43 -6.03
C ILE A 22 0.28 -7.95 -4.70
N SER A 23 1.15 -8.20 -3.71
CA SER A 23 0.75 -8.70 -2.39
C SER A 23 -0.25 -7.77 -1.67
N ASN A 24 -0.09 -6.44 -1.83
CA ASN A 24 -1.03 -5.47 -1.27
C ASN A 24 -2.41 -5.56 -1.94
N TYR A 25 -2.47 -5.62 -3.27
CA TYR A 25 -3.74 -5.78 -4.00
C TYR A 25 -4.42 -7.11 -3.66
N GLU A 26 -3.68 -8.22 -3.65
CA GLU A 26 -4.21 -9.54 -3.27
C GLU A 26 -4.85 -9.50 -1.89
N ARG A 27 -4.12 -8.97 -0.90
CA ARG A 27 -4.60 -8.88 0.48
C ARG A 27 -5.86 -8.04 0.59
N ASP A 28 -5.84 -6.86 -0.02
CA ASP A 28 -6.91 -5.89 0.11
C ASP A 28 -8.20 -6.37 -0.61
N ILE A 29 -8.07 -6.94 -1.82
CA ILE A 29 -9.22 -7.46 -2.59
C ILE A 29 -9.74 -8.75 -1.95
N THR A 30 -8.87 -9.62 -1.46
CA THR A 30 -9.28 -10.85 -0.74
C THR A 30 -10.12 -10.54 0.48
N ARG A 31 -9.87 -9.43 1.20
CA ARG A 31 -10.72 -9.01 2.33
C ARG A 31 -12.15 -8.71 1.89
N LEU A 32 -12.34 -8.03 0.75
CA LEU A 32 -13.67 -7.82 0.20
C LEU A 32 -14.32 -9.14 -0.19
N LEU A 33 -13.61 -10.02 -0.90
CA LEU A 33 -14.17 -11.31 -1.34
C LEU A 33 -14.62 -12.17 -0.15
N LYS A 34 -13.84 -12.17 0.95
CA LYS A 34 -14.21 -12.84 2.19
C LYS A 34 -15.45 -12.22 2.83
N PHE A 35 -15.55 -10.89 2.87
CA PHE A 35 -16.74 -10.19 3.36
C PHE A 35 -18.00 -10.56 2.56
N LEU A 36 -17.92 -10.50 1.22
CA LEU A 36 -19.05 -10.86 0.35
C LEU A 36 -19.46 -12.32 0.55
N SER A 37 -18.48 -13.23 0.64
CA SER A 37 -18.77 -14.64 0.94
C SER A 37 -19.45 -14.83 2.29
N LYS A 38 -19.01 -14.10 3.33
CA LYS A 38 -19.53 -14.23 4.69
C LYS A 38 -20.98 -13.75 4.79
N GLU A 39 -21.31 -12.66 4.10
CA GLU A 39 -22.68 -12.12 4.04
C GLU A 39 -23.55 -12.81 2.97
N ASN A 40 -23.01 -13.81 2.27
CA ASN A 40 -23.65 -14.50 1.14
C ASN A 40 -24.13 -13.55 0.04
N LEU A 41 -23.30 -12.56 -0.29
CA LEU A 41 -23.55 -11.52 -1.28
C LEU A 41 -22.76 -11.77 -2.57
N THR A 42 -23.34 -11.39 -3.68
CA THR A 42 -22.71 -11.36 -5.00
C THR A 42 -22.21 -9.95 -5.35
N ILE A 43 -21.63 -9.81 -6.55
CA ILE A 43 -21.16 -8.52 -7.05
C ILE A 43 -22.33 -7.55 -7.27
N GLU A 44 -23.47 -8.07 -7.70
CA GLU A 44 -24.68 -7.30 -8.01
C GLU A 44 -25.35 -6.74 -6.74
N ASP A 45 -25.12 -7.40 -5.60
CA ASP A 45 -25.61 -6.95 -4.29
C ASP A 45 -24.77 -5.81 -3.69
N ILE A 46 -23.68 -5.41 -4.36
CA ILE A 46 -22.82 -4.34 -3.87
C ILE A 46 -23.51 -2.99 -4.09
N ASN A 47 -23.89 -2.37 -2.97
CA ASN A 47 -24.54 -1.08 -2.91
C ASN A 47 -24.00 -0.28 -1.73
N LYS A 48 -24.60 0.90 -1.48
CA LYS A 48 -24.17 1.79 -0.40
C LYS A 48 -24.24 1.14 0.99
N GLN A 49 -25.25 0.30 1.24
CA GLN A 49 -25.43 -0.37 2.53
C GLN A 49 -24.39 -1.47 2.73
N THR A 50 -24.19 -2.34 1.73
CA THR A 50 -23.22 -3.44 1.82
C THR A 50 -21.78 -2.93 1.87
N THR A 51 -21.48 -1.85 1.14
CA THR A 51 -20.22 -1.13 1.29
C THR A 51 -20.02 -0.58 2.70
N SER A 52 -21.05 0.05 3.28
CA SER A 52 -20.94 0.61 4.64
C SER A 52 -20.67 -0.49 5.66
N LYS A 53 -21.32 -1.65 5.53
CA LYS A 53 -21.03 -2.84 6.34
C LYS A 53 -19.59 -3.33 6.15
N TRP A 54 -19.09 -3.39 4.92
CA TRP A 54 -17.70 -3.77 4.65
C TRP A 54 -16.70 -2.83 5.33
N LEU A 55 -16.94 -1.51 5.27
CA LEU A 55 -16.08 -0.53 5.95
C LEU A 55 -16.11 -0.69 7.49
N ILE A 56 -17.25 -1.05 8.06
CA ILE A 56 -17.37 -1.38 9.48
C ILE A 56 -16.55 -2.63 9.81
N GLU A 57 -16.62 -3.67 8.98
CA GLU A 57 -15.83 -4.90 9.15
C GLU A 57 -14.32 -4.63 9.09
N LEU A 58 -13.87 -3.78 8.16
CA LEU A 58 -12.46 -3.37 8.10
C LEU A 58 -12.03 -2.65 9.38
N ARG A 59 -12.88 -1.80 9.96
CA ARG A 59 -12.61 -1.14 11.24
C ARG A 59 -12.59 -2.13 12.40
N SER A 60 -13.51 -3.10 12.44
CA SER A 60 -13.52 -4.12 13.50
C SER A 60 -12.31 -5.05 13.45
N MET A 61 -11.68 -5.20 12.28
CA MET A 61 -10.37 -5.86 12.13
C MET A 61 -9.18 -5.01 12.64
N GLY A 62 -9.42 -3.81 13.17
CA GLY A 62 -8.39 -2.92 13.70
C GLY A 62 -7.62 -2.13 12.64
N LEU A 63 -8.11 -2.05 11.39
CA LEU A 63 -7.45 -1.26 10.36
C LEU A 63 -7.63 0.24 10.61
N GLY A 64 -6.53 0.99 10.61
CA GLY A 64 -6.55 2.45 10.59
C GLY A 64 -7.05 3.03 9.25
N ASN A 65 -7.43 4.30 9.26
CA ASN A 65 -8.00 4.99 8.08
C ASN A 65 -7.10 4.90 6.83
N ARG A 66 -5.76 4.93 6.97
CA ARG A 66 -4.81 4.73 5.84
C ARG A 66 -5.00 3.39 5.16
N SER A 67 -5.06 2.32 5.94
CA SER A 67 -5.24 0.96 5.44
C SER A 67 -6.62 0.81 4.80
N ILE A 68 -7.67 1.38 5.40
CA ILE A 68 -9.03 1.36 4.83
C ILE A 68 -9.05 2.10 3.48
N ASN A 69 -8.45 3.29 3.39
CA ASN A 69 -8.35 4.06 2.14
C ASN A 69 -7.60 3.30 1.05
N ARG A 70 -6.53 2.58 1.41
CA ARG A 70 -5.84 1.70 0.48
C ARG A 70 -6.74 0.55 0.01
N ASN A 71 -7.50 -0.07 0.91
CA ASN A 71 -8.44 -1.15 0.56
C ASN A 71 -9.50 -0.64 -0.44
N ILE A 72 -10.10 0.52 -0.18
CA ILE A 72 -11.06 1.16 -1.10
C ILE A 72 -10.40 1.40 -2.47
N SER A 73 -9.18 1.94 -2.49
CA SER A 73 -8.46 2.24 -3.72
C SER A 73 -8.10 0.98 -4.52
N SER A 74 -7.68 -0.09 -3.82
CA SER A 74 -7.37 -1.38 -4.43
C SER A 74 -8.60 -1.98 -5.10
N VAL A 75 -9.73 -2.01 -4.38
CA VAL A 75 -11.01 -2.52 -4.88
C VAL A 75 -11.55 -1.65 -6.03
N LYS A 76 -11.54 -0.32 -5.89
CA LYS A 76 -11.98 0.59 -6.95
C LYS A 76 -11.24 0.36 -8.25
N ASN A 77 -9.93 0.13 -8.20
CA ASN A 77 -9.12 -0.19 -9.37
C ASN A 77 -9.43 -1.58 -9.96
N PHE A 78 -9.66 -2.57 -9.10
CA PHE A 78 -10.05 -3.91 -9.55
C PHE A 78 -11.41 -3.90 -10.27
N PHE A 79 -12.40 -3.20 -9.74
CA PHE A 79 -13.70 -3.05 -10.39
C PHE A 79 -13.64 -2.22 -11.67
N LYS A 80 -12.73 -1.24 -11.75
CA LYS A 80 -12.44 -0.53 -13.00
C LYS A 80 -11.86 -1.46 -14.07
N TYR A 81 -11.05 -2.45 -13.68
CA TYR A 81 -10.59 -3.50 -14.58
C TYR A 81 -11.74 -4.40 -15.03
N MET A 82 -12.60 -4.86 -14.11
CA MET A 82 -13.75 -5.70 -14.46
C MET A 82 -14.74 -4.97 -15.38
N GLN A 83 -14.93 -3.67 -15.18
CA GLN A 83 -15.75 -2.84 -16.05
C GLN A 83 -15.19 -2.78 -17.47
N LYS A 84 -13.87 -2.66 -17.63
CA LYS A 84 -13.22 -2.71 -18.96
C LYS A 84 -13.42 -4.04 -19.68
N LEU A 85 -13.65 -5.13 -18.94
CA LEU A 85 -13.97 -6.44 -19.48
C LEU A 85 -15.48 -6.65 -19.68
N ASN A 86 -16.30 -5.62 -19.47
CA ASN A 86 -17.77 -5.69 -19.49
C ASN A 86 -18.36 -6.75 -18.53
N LYS A 87 -17.62 -7.10 -17.46
CA LYS A 87 -18.10 -8.02 -16.41
C LYS A 87 -18.99 -7.35 -15.38
N VAL A 88 -18.87 -6.03 -15.27
CA VAL A 88 -19.75 -5.17 -14.47
C VAL A 88 -20.09 -3.95 -15.31
N GLU A 89 -21.34 -3.51 -15.29
CA GLU A 89 -21.79 -2.34 -16.05
C GLU A 89 -21.22 -1.04 -15.45
N HIS A 90 -21.25 -0.95 -14.12
CA HIS A 90 -20.77 0.18 -13.36
C HIS A 90 -19.87 -0.27 -12.21
N ASN A 91 -18.98 0.62 -11.76
CA ASN A 91 -18.13 0.37 -10.61
C ASN A 91 -18.85 0.80 -9.31
N PRO A 92 -19.31 -0.13 -8.46
CA PRO A 92 -20.06 0.22 -7.26
C PRO A 92 -19.18 0.93 -6.21
N PHE A 93 -17.86 0.90 -6.38
CA PHE A 93 -16.91 1.55 -5.49
C PHE A 93 -16.55 2.98 -5.91
N GLU A 94 -17.10 3.51 -7.01
CA GLU A 94 -16.74 4.84 -7.51
C GLU A 94 -17.15 5.98 -6.56
N THR A 95 -18.32 5.86 -5.95
CA THR A 95 -18.96 6.91 -5.14
C THR A 95 -18.68 6.76 -3.64
N ILE A 96 -17.86 5.78 -3.25
CA ILE A 96 -17.55 5.51 -1.85
C ILE A 96 -16.73 6.65 -1.27
N LYS A 97 -17.24 7.20 -0.17
CA LYS A 97 -16.51 8.17 0.64
C LYS A 97 -15.48 7.45 1.51
N ALA A 98 -14.22 7.61 1.12
CA ALA A 98 -13.07 7.26 1.91
C ALA A 98 -13.10 7.94 3.30
N PRO A 99 -12.75 7.24 4.40
CA PRO A 99 -12.56 7.88 5.69
C PRO A 99 -11.58 9.06 5.59
N LYS A 100 -11.94 10.19 6.22
CA LYS A 100 -11.02 11.32 6.34
C LYS A 100 -9.72 10.85 6.99
N MET A 101 -8.63 11.14 6.31
CA MET A 101 -7.29 10.91 6.84
C MET A 101 -6.80 12.24 7.40
N GLU A 102 -6.30 12.21 8.63
CA GLU A 102 -5.52 13.35 9.12
C GLU A 102 -4.25 13.45 8.29
N GLU A 103 -4.09 14.59 7.62
CA GLU A 103 -2.82 14.99 7.03
C GLU A 103 -1.87 15.31 8.17
N LYS A 104 -1.09 14.32 8.58
CA LYS A 104 0.08 14.57 9.40
C LYS A 104 1.15 15.15 8.49
N LEU A 105 1.59 16.37 8.80
CA LEU A 105 2.77 16.93 8.17
C LEU A 105 3.93 15.93 8.32
N PRO A 106 4.71 15.69 7.26
CA PRO A 106 5.92 14.88 7.37
C PRO A 106 6.78 15.47 8.49
N LYS A 107 7.23 14.61 9.41
CA LYS A 107 8.28 15.02 10.34
C LYS A 107 9.58 14.98 9.57
N THR A 108 10.16 16.14 9.31
CA THR A 108 11.47 16.28 8.70
C THR A 108 12.52 16.49 9.77
N LEU A 109 13.75 16.08 9.51
CA LEU A 109 14.90 16.45 10.33
C LEU A 109 15.31 17.89 9.99
N SER A 110 15.58 18.69 11.02
CA SER A 110 16.27 19.99 10.83
C SER A 110 17.75 19.76 10.48
N LEU A 111 18.44 20.81 10.02
CA LEU A 111 19.89 20.73 9.80
C LEU A 111 20.62 20.36 11.10
N GLU A 112 20.19 20.95 12.21
CA GLU A 112 20.73 20.68 13.54
C GLU A 112 20.50 19.24 13.98
N ASP A 113 19.34 18.66 13.66
CA ASP A 113 19.07 17.24 13.94
C ASP A 113 19.99 16.32 13.15
N VAL A 114 20.27 16.66 11.88
CA VAL A 114 21.18 15.89 11.03
C VAL A 114 22.62 16.02 11.52
N ASP A 115 23.07 17.23 11.85
CA ASP A 115 24.41 17.45 12.40
C ASP A 115 24.60 16.66 13.70
N ARG A 116 23.60 16.68 14.59
CA ARG A 116 23.60 15.88 15.82
C ARG A 116 23.60 14.38 15.54
N LEU A 117 22.87 13.93 14.52
CA LEU A 117 22.83 12.53 14.13
C LEU A 117 24.20 12.06 13.59
N LEU A 118 24.94 12.93 12.91
CA LEU A 118 26.23 12.64 12.29
C LEU A 118 27.44 12.99 13.18
N SER A 119 27.24 13.66 14.31
CA SER A 119 28.33 14.16 15.16
C SER A 119 29.10 13.07 15.93
N PHE A 120 28.56 11.85 16.02
CA PHE A 120 29.23 10.78 16.76
C PHE A 120 30.55 10.38 16.11
N GLN A 121 31.52 10.00 16.95
CA GLN A 121 32.84 9.56 16.51
C GLN A 121 32.87 8.03 16.50
N PRO A 122 32.88 7.38 15.32
CA PRO A 122 32.84 5.94 15.21
C PRO A 122 34.15 5.32 15.71
N LYS A 123 34.04 4.19 16.43
CA LYS A 123 35.15 3.44 17.04
C LYS A 123 35.22 1.99 16.56
N THR A 124 34.12 1.46 16.02
CA THR A 124 34.05 0.09 15.51
C THR A 124 33.72 0.07 14.02
N ILE A 125 34.06 -1.02 13.33
CA ILE A 125 33.74 -1.18 11.90
C ILE A 125 32.24 -1.01 11.61
N PHE A 126 31.37 -1.42 12.55
CA PHE A 126 29.93 -1.24 12.43
C PHE A 126 29.52 0.23 12.55
N GLU A 127 30.13 0.97 13.47
CA GLU A 127 29.86 2.41 13.62
C GLU A 127 30.37 3.22 12.42
N PHE A 128 31.52 2.85 11.84
CA PHE A 128 32.00 3.46 10.59
C PHE A 128 31.03 3.20 9.43
N ARG A 129 30.54 1.96 9.30
CA ARG A 129 29.52 1.59 8.31
C ARG A 129 28.24 2.42 8.51
N ASP A 130 27.73 2.49 9.74
CA ASP A 130 26.48 3.17 10.04
C ASP A 130 26.60 4.68 9.77
N LYS A 131 27.74 5.29 10.13
CA LYS A 131 28.00 6.69 9.81
C LYS A 131 28.03 6.94 8.30
N ALA A 132 28.80 6.15 7.55
CA ALA A 132 28.85 6.26 6.09
C ALA A 132 27.48 6.03 5.44
N PHE A 133 26.68 5.11 5.98
CA PHE A 133 25.32 4.85 5.50
C PHE A 133 24.37 6.04 5.74
N LEU A 134 24.44 6.68 6.91
CA LEU A 134 23.67 7.89 7.21
C LEU A 134 24.08 9.08 6.33
N GLU A 135 25.39 9.27 6.14
CA GLU A 135 25.91 10.32 5.25
C GLU A 135 25.48 10.10 3.79
N LEU A 136 25.50 8.86 3.30
CA LEU A 136 25.03 8.52 1.96
C LEU A 136 23.53 8.77 1.80
N LEU A 137 22.72 8.34 2.76
CA LEU A 137 21.27 8.58 2.77
C LEU A 137 20.96 10.08 2.71
N TYR A 138 21.64 10.87 3.53
CA TYR A 138 21.43 12.31 3.62
C TYR A 138 21.91 13.05 2.36
N SER A 139 23.13 12.74 1.89
CA SER A 139 23.78 13.47 0.79
C SER A 139 23.18 13.15 -0.58
N CYS A 140 22.74 11.90 -0.80
CA CYS A 140 22.20 11.46 -2.08
C CYS A 140 20.68 11.36 -2.10
N GLY A 141 20.00 11.57 -0.95
CA GLY A 141 18.54 11.49 -0.86
C GLY A 141 17.97 10.11 -1.16
N LEU A 142 18.75 9.04 -0.94
CA LEU A 142 18.35 7.68 -1.27
C LEU A 142 17.21 7.20 -0.37
N ARG A 143 16.30 6.40 -0.94
CA ARG A 143 15.38 5.58 -0.14
C ARG A 143 16.19 4.50 0.57
N VAL A 144 15.71 4.05 1.74
CA VAL A 144 16.35 2.96 2.50
C VAL A 144 16.59 1.72 1.63
N SER A 145 15.62 1.33 0.80
CA SER A 145 15.74 0.20 -0.11
C SER A 145 16.81 0.40 -1.19
N GLU A 146 17.07 1.62 -1.60
CA GLU A 146 18.13 1.94 -2.56
C GLU A 146 19.48 1.86 -1.84
N ALA A 147 19.62 2.52 -0.69
CA ALA A 147 20.85 2.57 0.09
C ALA A 147 21.38 1.19 0.51
N VAL A 148 20.51 0.26 0.95
CA VAL A 148 20.95 -1.09 1.35
C VAL A 148 21.40 -1.96 0.17
N ASN A 149 21.09 -1.57 -1.07
CA ASN A 149 21.46 -2.31 -2.28
C ASN A 149 22.61 -1.65 -3.05
N VAL A 150 23.20 -0.58 -2.52
CA VAL A 150 24.37 0.08 -3.10
C VAL A 150 25.57 -0.88 -3.09
N LYS A 151 26.32 -0.90 -4.20
CA LYS A 151 27.54 -1.70 -4.35
C LYS A 151 28.74 -0.78 -4.48
N VAL A 152 29.95 -1.31 -4.26
CA VAL A 152 31.18 -0.55 -4.51
C VAL A 152 31.25 -0.09 -5.97
N SER A 153 30.77 -0.92 -6.91
CA SER A 153 30.65 -0.58 -8.33
C SER A 153 29.57 0.47 -8.66
N SER A 154 28.83 0.97 -7.68
CA SER A 154 27.89 2.08 -7.86
C SER A 154 28.57 3.44 -7.77
N PHE A 155 29.83 3.48 -7.34
CA PHE A 155 30.67 4.66 -7.28
C PHE A 155 31.73 4.57 -8.37
N GLU A 156 32.01 5.70 -9.03
CA GLU A 156 33.08 5.84 -10.03
C GLU A 156 34.46 5.96 -9.36
#